data_AF-A0A358S9I7-F1
#
_entry.id   AF-A0A358S9I7-F1
#
_cell.length_a   1.000
_cell.length_b   1.000
_cell.length_c   1.000
_cell.angle_alpha   90.00
_cell.angle_beta   90.00
_cell.angle_gamma   90.00
#
_symmetry.space_group_name_H-M   'P 1'
#
loop_
_entity.id
_entity.type
_entity.pdbx_description
1 polymer ?
#
loop_
_entity_poly.entity_id
_entity_poly.type
_entity_poly.pdbx_seq_one_letter_code
_entity_poly.pdbx_strand_id
1 'polypeptide(L)'
;MKKKLALLLASIMMVMGLAACGSKETPDPSAPSTPGTENETPTPSEEENVTIAVAWNAIDATTQTRMTYLEDHLGPALGIDFIFSEAISDTAQLMTFLENS
;
A
#
# COMPACT_ATOMS: atom_id res chain seq x y z
N MET A 1 -16.31 11.96 41.77
CA MET A 1 -15.12 11.92 42.67
C MET A 1 -14.20 10.79 42.19
N LYS A 2 -13.22 11.13 41.35
CA LYS A 2 -11.76 10.95 41.57
C LYS A 2 -11.33 9.54 41.99
N LYS A 3 -10.65 8.85 41.07
CA LYS A 3 -9.50 7.92 41.23
C LYS A 3 -9.12 7.43 39.82
N LYS A 4 -8.39 8.23 39.02
CA LYS A 4 -6.92 8.27 38.93
C LYS A 4 -6.27 6.87 38.85
N LEU A 5 -5.92 6.45 37.63
CA LEU A 5 -4.69 5.75 37.23
C LEU A 5 -4.77 5.57 35.70
N ALA A 6 -4.20 6.38 34.81
CA ALA A 6 -2.80 6.81 34.66
C ALA A 6 -1.82 5.63 34.70
N LEU A 7 -1.48 5.09 33.52
CA LEU A 7 -0.30 4.28 33.13
C LEU A 7 -0.71 3.63 31.78
N LEU A 8 -0.09 3.76 30.61
CA LEU A 8 1.27 4.11 30.22
C LEU A 8 1.21 4.62 28.77
N LEU A 9 1.47 5.91 28.56
CA LEU A 9 2.15 6.37 27.36
C LEU A 9 3.64 6.09 27.56
N ALA A 10 4.24 5.15 26.83
CA ALA A 10 5.69 5.07 26.66
C ALA A 10 6.09 3.97 25.65
N SER A 11 6.17 4.31 24.36
CA SER A 11 7.16 3.75 23.42
C SER A 11 7.10 4.47 22.06
N ILE A 12 7.16 5.81 22.10
CA ILE A 12 7.67 6.59 20.97
C ILE A 12 9.18 6.66 21.14
N MET A 13 9.91 5.96 20.27
CA MET A 13 11.25 6.28 19.75
C MET A 13 11.99 4.98 19.43
N MET A 14 12.09 4.66 18.14
CA MET A 14 13.38 4.23 17.64
C MET A 14 13.58 4.68 16.18
N VAL A 15 14.17 5.88 16.09
CA VAL A 15 15.18 6.33 15.13
C VAL A 15 15.10 5.88 13.66
N MET A 16 14.80 6.89 12.85
CA MET A 16 15.37 7.15 11.52
C MET A 16 16.79 6.57 11.34
N GLY A 17 16.93 5.70 10.35
CA GLY A 17 18.19 5.05 10.01
C GLY A 17 18.27 4.58 8.57
N LEU A 18 17.82 5.39 7.61
CA LEU A 18 18.22 5.26 6.20
C LEU A 18 18.85 6.57 5.72
N ALA A 19 19.94 6.94 6.39
CA ALA A 19 20.85 7.94 5.85
C ALA A 19 21.68 7.27 4.74
N ALA A 20 21.50 7.79 3.52
CA ALA A 20 22.55 8.01 2.54
C ALA A 20 23.44 6.80 2.18
N CYS A 21 22.98 5.98 1.22
CA CYS A 21 23.91 5.47 0.20
C CYS A 21 23.99 6.53 -0.91
N GLY A 22 24.75 7.59 -0.63
CA GLY A 22 25.03 8.67 -1.56
C GLY A 22 26.54 8.83 -1.66
N SER A 23 27.21 7.85 -2.26
CA SER A 23 28.62 7.97 -2.65
C SER A 23 28.74 9.05 -3.71
N LYS A 24 28.95 10.28 -3.26
CA LYS A 24 29.32 11.41 -4.10
C LYS A 24 30.84 11.38 -4.24
N GLU A 25 31.31 10.66 -5.25
CA GLU A 25 32.69 10.80 -5.73
C GLU A 25 32.86 12.20 -6.34
N THR A 26 33.88 12.90 -5.85
CA THR A 26 34.40 14.14 -6.40
C THR A 26 34.92 13.87 -7.82
N PRO A 27 34.51 14.61 -8.89
CA PRO A 27 35.04 14.37 -10.22
C PRO A 27 36.49 14.84 -10.33
N ASP A 28 37.39 13.93 -10.69
CA ASP A 28 38.71 14.23 -11.22
C ASP A 28 38.54 14.89 -12.62
N PRO A 29 39.13 16.07 -12.90
CA PRO A 29 38.94 16.78 -14.15
C PRO A 29 39.88 16.21 -15.22
N SER A 30 39.69 14.95 -15.64
CA SER A 30 40.37 14.37 -16.80
C SER A 30 39.69 13.08 -17.25
N ALA A 31 38.48 13.19 -17.83
CA ALA A 31 37.90 12.10 -18.61
C ALA A 31 37.19 12.64 -19.86
N PRO A 32 37.31 11.99 -21.04
CA PRO A 32 36.83 12.51 -22.31
C PRO A 32 35.30 12.40 -22.48
N SER A 33 34.75 13.41 -23.17
CA SER A 33 33.43 13.58 -23.77
C SER A 33 32.35 12.49 -23.60
N THR A 34 31.26 12.91 -22.95
CA THR A 34 29.92 12.31 -22.87
C THR A 34 29.27 11.98 -24.23
N PRO A 35 28.65 10.80 -24.37
CA PRO A 35 27.33 10.66 -24.99
C PRO A 35 26.25 11.02 -23.96
N GLY A 36 25.24 11.75 -24.42
CA GLY A 36 24.23 12.40 -23.58
C GLY A 36 23.54 11.45 -22.61
N THR A 37 23.33 11.97 -21.41
CA THR A 37 22.23 11.59 -20.53
C THR A 37 20.93 11.73 -21.31
N GLU A 38 20.42 10.63 -21.85
CA GLU A 38 18.97 10.46 -21.90
C GLU A 38 18.54 10.26 -20.44
N ASN A 39 18.20 11.39 -19.80
CA ASN A 39 17.33 11.36 -18.64
C ASN A 39 15.96 10.97 -19.20
N GLU A 40 15.80 9.69 -19.53
CA GLU A 40 14.50 9.06 -19.58
C GLU A 40 13.94 9.26 -18.17
N THR A 41 13.25 10.38 -17.99
CA THR A 41 12.19 10.45 -17.00
C THR A 41 11.36 9.24 -17.36
N PRO A 42 11.27 8.20 -16.50
CA PRO A 42 10.36 7.12 -16.79
C PRO A 42 9.02 7.82 -16.96
N THR A 43 8.51 7.83 -18.19
CA THR A 43 7.11 8.08 -18.44
C THR A 43 6.41 7.22 -17.41
N PRO A 44 5.53 7.76 -16.55
CA PRO A 44 4.77 6.93 -15.66
C PRO A 44 4.19 5.84 -16.55
N SER A 45 4.64 4.60 -16.37
CA SER A 45 3.89 3.50 -16.91
C SER A 45 2.50 3.75 -16.37
N GLU A 46 1.49 3.78 -17.22
CA GLU A 46 0.14 3.47 -16.74
C GLU A 46 0.30 2.07 -16.15
N GLU A 47 0.62 2.01 -14.85
CA GLU A 47 0.58 0.78 -14.09
C GLU A 47 -0.90 0.44 -14.12
N GLU A 48 -1.26 -0.52 -14.98
CA GLU A 48 -2.63 -1.03 -15.03
C GLU A 48 -3.00 -1.45 -13.62
N ASN A 49 -4.06 -0.83 -13.08
CA ASN A 49 -4.54 -1.20 -11.78
C ASN A 49 -4.86 -2.70 -11.75
N VAL A 50 -4.41 -3.38 -10.72
CA VAL A 50 -4.74 -4.79 -10.50
C VAL A 50 -6.11 -4.85 -9.83
N THR A 51 -7.07 -5.56 -10.43
CA THR A 51 -8.36 -5.81 -9.80
C THR A 51 -8.26 -6.98 -8.81
N ILE A 52 -8.77 -6.79 -7.58
CA ILE A 52 -8.87 -7.86 -6.57
C ILE A 52 -10.32 -7.99 -6.09
N ALA A 53 -10.90 -9.15 -6.33
CA ALA A 53 -12.19 -9.52 -5.77
C ALA A 53 -12.05 -10.09 -4.35
N VAL A 54 -12.90 -9.63 -3.43
CA VAL A 54 -12.91 -10.05 -2.03
C VAL A 54 -14.31 -10.45 -1.63
N ALA A 55 -14.48 -11.69 -1.18
CA ALA A 55 -15.76 -12.22 -0.75
C ALA A 55 -15.83 -12.45 0.76
N TRP A 56 -17.00 -12.21 1.35
CA TRP A 56 -17.23 -12.35 2.78
C TRP A 56 -18.40 -13.29 3.06
N ASN A 57 -18.23 -14.21 4.02
CA ASN A 57 -19.33 -15.06 4.46
C ASN A 57 -20.37 -14.29 5.30
N ALA A 58 -19.91 -13.26 6.02
CA ALA A 58 -20.73 -12.32 6.77
C ALA A 58 -20.06 -10.95 6.80
N ILE A 59 -20.87 -9.89 6.87
CA ILE A 59 -20.41 -8.50 6.94
C ILE A 59 -20.86 -7.90 8.27
N ASP A 60 -19.90 -7.61 9.14
CA ASP A 60 -20.12 -6.87 10.38
C ASP A 60 -19.43 -5.48 10.31
N ALA A 61 -19.43 -4.74 11.41
CA ALA A 61 -18.80 -3.42 11.48
C ALA A 61 -17.27 -3.48 11.27
N THR A 62 -16.64 -4.59 11.68
CA THR A 62 -15.21 -4.82 11.48
C THR A 62 -14.91 -5.11 10.02
N THR A 63 -15.72 -5.93 9.35
CA THR A 63 -15.61 -6.18 7.91
C THR A 63 -15.77 -4.89 7.12
N GLN A 64 -16.76 -4.05 7.46
CA GLN A 64 -16.92 -2.73 6.84
C GLN A 64 -15.69 -1.85 7.01
N THR A 65 -15.15 -1.76 8.23
CA THR A 65 -13.92 -0.99 8.50
C THR A 65 -12.74 -1.47 7.65
N ARG A 66 -12.61 -2.79 7.45
CA ARG A 66 -11.58 -3.37 6.58
C ARG A 66 -11.79 -3.03 5.12
N MET A 67 -13.01 -3.16 4.60
CA MET A 67 -13.33 -2.79 3.21
C MET A 67 -12.99 -1.32 2.95
N THR A 68 -13.39 -0.42 3.86
CA THR A 68 -13.02 1.00 3.79
C THR A 68 -11.51 1.22 3.79
N TYR A 69 -10.75 0.52 4.63
CA TYR A 69 -9.28 0.65 4.62
C TYR A 69 -8.65 0.10 3.33
N LEU A 70 -9.16 -1.02 2.81
CA LEU A 70 -8.69 -1.58 1.54
C LEU A 70 -8.93 -0.58 0.40
N GLU A 71 -10.15 -0.05 0.29
CA GLU A 71 -10.55 0.87 -0.77
C GLU A 71 -9.90 2.25 -0.64
N ASP A 72 -9.99 2.89 0.53
CA ASP A 72 -9.58 4.29 0.68
C ASP A 72 -8.07 4.46 0.86
N HIS A 73 -7.35 3.41 1.29
CA HIS A 73 -5.94 3.51 1.65
C HIS A 73 -5.05 2.59 0.83
N LEU A 74 -5.37 1.29 0.75
CA LEU A 74 -4.50 0.35 0.03
C LEU A 74 -4.68 0.43 -1.49
N GLY A 75 -5.90 0.61 -1.98
CA GLY A 75 -6.19 0.69 -3.41
C GLY A 75 -5.37 1.79 -4.10
N PRO A 76 -5.49 3.05 -3.67
CA PRO A 76 -4.71 4.16 -4.23
C PRO A 76 -3.20 4.03 -4.02
N ALA A 77 -2.76 3.44 -2.90
CA ALA A 77 -1.34 3.32 -2.59
C ALA A 77 -0.63 2.23 -3.40
N LEU A 78 -1.37 1.24 -3.90
CA LEU A 78 -0.82 0.06 -4.56
C LEU A 78 -1.30 -0.12 -6.00
N GLY A 79 -2.14 0.78 -6.52
CA GLY A 79 -2.77 0.62 -7.83
C GLY A 79 -3.69 -0.61 -7.87
N ILE A 80 -4.54 -0.78 -6.84
CA ILE A 80 -5.47 -1.91 -6.74
C ILE A 80 -6.90 -1.40 -6.75
N ASP A 81 -7.72 -1.97 -7.63
CA ASP A 81 -9.16 -1.77 -7.65
C ASP A 81 -9.85 -2.95 -6.94
N PHE A 82 -10.47 -2.70 -5.78
CA PHE A 82 -11.15 -3.74 -5.02
C PHE A 82 -12.62 -3.90 -5.44
N ILE A 83 -13.07 -5.14 -5.59
CA ILE A 83 -14.48 -5.49 -5.79
C ILE A 83 -14.93 -6.34 -4.61
N PHE A 84 -15.91 -5.85 -3.84
CA PHE A 84 -16.42 -6.55 -2.67
C PHE A 84 -17.73 -7.27 -2.97
N SER A 85 -17.86 -8.51 -2.50
CA SER A 85 -19.15 -9.20 -2.50
C SER A 85 -20.09 -8.63 -1.45
N GLU A 86 -21.39 -8.87 -1.61
CA GLU A 86 -22.32 -8.88 -0.48
C GLU A 86 -22.00 -10.05 0.47
N ALA A 87 -22.70 -10.17 1.60
CA ALA A 87 -22.53 -11.32 2.48
C ALA A 87 -23.05 -12.60 1.81
N ILE A 88 -22.17 -13.58 1.56
CA ILE A 88 -22.52 -14.84 0.91
C ILE A 88 -22.26 -16.01 1.87
N SER A 89 -23.32 -16.53 2.49
CA SER A 89 -23.21 -17.64 3.43
C SER A 89 -22.96 -18.99 2.75
N ASP A 90 -23.42 -19.13 1.50
CA ASP A 90 -23.28 -20.36 0.71
C ASP A 90 -21.91 -20.43 0.03
N THR A 91 -21.18 -21.51 0.26
CA THR A 91 -19.81 -21.66 -0.26
C THR A 91 -19.77 -21.72 -1.79
N ALA A 92 -20.75 -22.35 -2.45
CA ALA A 92 -20.73 -22.47 -3.91
C ALA A 92 -20.97 -21.11 -4.58
N GLN A 93 -21.89 -20.31 -4.04
CA GLN A 93 -22.11 -18.93 -4.49
C GLN A 93 -20.91 -18.04 -4.23
N LEU A 94 -20.21 -18.24 -3.10
CA LEU A 94 -19.00 -17.48 -2.78
C LEU A 94 -17.89 -17.77 -3.80
N MET A 95 -17.67 -19.04 -4.15
CA MET A 95 -16.69 -19.41 -5.18
C MET A 95 -17.11 -18.89 -6.55
N THR A 96 -18.40 -18.96 -6.87
CA THR A 96 -18.94 -18.42 -8.13
C THR A 96 -18.68 -16.93 -8.25
N PHE A 97 -18.85 -16.15 -7.17
CA PHE A 97 -18.49 -14.73 -7.18
C PHE A 97 -17.01 -14.53 -7.51
N LEU A 98 -16.11 -15.25 -6.82
CA LEU A 98 -14.67 -15.12 -7.00
C LEU A 98 -14.20 -15.53 -8.41
N GLU A 99 -14.81 -16.55 -9.00
CA GLU A 99 -14.46 -17.06 -10.35
C GLU A 99 -14.92 -16.15 -11.49
N ASN A 100 -15.93 -15.30 -11.25
CA ASN A 100 -16.52 -14.43 -12.27
C ASN A 100 -16.21 -12.93 -12.06
N SER A 101 -15.33 -12.61 -11.12
CA SER A 101 -14.90 -11.23 -10.83
C SER A 101 -13.64 -10.84 -11.57
#